data_AF-A0A448YIW5-F1
#
_entry.id   AF-A0A448YIW5-F1
#
_cell.length_a   1.000
_cell.length_b   1.000
_cell.length_c   1.000
_cell.angle_alpha   90.00
_cell.angle_beta   90.00
_cell.angle_gamma   90.00
#
_symmetry.space_group_name_H-M   'P 1'
#
loop_
_entity.id
_entity.type
_entity.pdbx_description
1 polymer ?
#
loop_
_entity_poly.entity_id
_entity_poly.type
_entity_poly.pdbx_seq_one_letter_code
_entity_poly.pdbx_strand_id
1 'polypeptide(L)'
;MNRENAIERLLLSRCSQYHDDGEILKTLEQRYSLAGAQKNYLVLEPTDGGTTRAEIEKSSHRRSKKRQSEFKIFGSLQTSSTEKARENKHHPLKTKNEFKRFIKSSLALQAAVTRKIKRILKKNPHYLDKVADLASLSMCKKILKFEDFVEMNRLWNSYIQEVVKGTENMMTISTRLSTCELIGALIEVTHSGCVDNVGKQGIIIWESQHNFAIVSPRSDNWKSEIGLLKPNYSISEMVGGIKLINKQDTRFKLSIDWGSSDENSQVIDFEIIGDRLMVRSIDRANKKFKNHSVKDIKL
;
A
#
# COMPACT_ATOMS: atom_id res chain seq x y z
N MET A 1 -13.91 -66.87 19.90
CA MET A 1 -13.86 -65.70 20.81
C MET A 1 -12.45 -65.14 20.76
N ASN A 2 -12.25 -63.94 20.20
CA ASN A 2 -10.95 -63.26 20.23
C ASN A 2 -10.54 -63.06 21.68
N ARG A 3 -9.40 -63.65 22.07
CA ARG A 3 -8.81 -63.54 23.41
C ARG A 3 -8.10 -62.21 23.64
N GLU A 4 -7.94 -61.42 22.59
CA GLU A 4 -7.32 -60.11 22.63
C GLU A 4 -8.25 -59.16 23.42
N ASN A 5 -7.76 -58.66 24.56
CA ASN A 5 -8.43 -57.71 25.47
C ASN A 5 -9.56 -58.27 26.38
N ALA A 6 -9.57 -59.58 26.65
CA ALA A 6 -10.59 -60.19 27.52
C ALA A 6 -10.65 -59.59 28.95
N ILE A 7 -9.49 -59.23 29.53
CA ILE A 7 -9.41 -58.62 30.87
C ILE A 7 -9.95 -57.19 30.83
N GLU A 8 -9.55 -56.40 29.83
CA GLU A 8 -10.00 -55.00 29.72
C GLU A 8 -11.50 -54.92 29.41
N ARG A 9 -12.03 -55.82 28.58
CA ARG A 9 -13.47 -55.95 28.36
C ARG A 9 -14.23 -56.17 29.68
N LEU A 10 -13.73 -57.07 30.53
CA LEU A 10 -14.34 -57.35 31.84
C LEU A 10 -14.24 -56.16 32.81
N LEU A 11 -13.16 -55.38 32.74
CA LEU A 11 -13.02 -54.16 33.53
C LEU A 11 -13.99 -53.08 33.06
N LEU A 12 -14.08 -52.85 31.74
CA LEU A 12 -14.98 -51.88 31.14
C LEU A 12 -16.45 -52.24 31.36
N SER A 13 -16.81 -53.52 31.37
CA SER A 13 -18.18 -53.98 31.65
C SER A 13 -18.63 -53.74 33.10
N ARG A 14 -17.70 -53.37 34.01
CA ARG A 14 -18.02 -52.98 35.39
C ARG A 14 -17.98 -51.47 35.61
N CYS A 15 -17.57 -50.69 34.61
CA CYS A 15 -17.59 -49.24 34.67
C CYS A 15 -19.02 -48.74 34.40
N SER A 16 -19.49 -47.76 35.19
CA SER A 16 -20.82 -47.16 35.04
C SER A 16 -21.06 -46.43 33.71
N GLN A 17 -20.01 -46.22 32.92
CA GLN A 17 -20.08 -45.54 31.63
C GLN A 17 -20.58 -46.46 30.51
N TYR A 18 -20.33 -47.77 30.58
CA TYR A 18 -20.67 -48.73 29.54
C TYR A 18 -21.86 -49.58 29.98
N HIS A 19 -22.94 -49.56 29.19
CA HIS A 19 -24.16 -50.30 29.48
C HIS A 19 -24.40 -51.47 28.52
N ASP A 20 -23.74 -51.46 27.37
CA ASP A 20 -23.82 -52.50 26.35
C ASP A 20 -22.41 -53.01 25.98
N ASP A 21 -22.32 -54.31 25.73
CA ASP A 21 -21.10 -54.99 25.31
C ASP A 21 -20.63 -54.51 23.93
N GLY A 22 -21.56 -54.05 23.08
CA GLY A 22 -21.25 -53.48 21.76
C GLY A 22 -20.42 -52.19 21.85
N GLU A 23 -20.74 -51.30 22.79
CA GLU A 23 -19.98 -50.06 23.01
C GLU A 23 -18.56 -50.33 23.51
N ILE A 24 -18.40 -51.37 24.34
CA ILE A 24 -17.11 -51.81 24.85
C ILE A 24 -16.25 -52.32 23.71
N LEU A 25 -16.79 -53.18 22.84
CA LEU A 25 -16.07 -53.70 21.67
C LEU A 25 -15.64 -52.58 20.72
N LYS A 26 -16.54 -51.65 20.40
CA LYS A 26 -16.24 -50.49 19.56
C LYS A 26 -15.13 -49.62 20.17
N THR A 27 -15.15 -49.43 21.48
CA THR A 27 -14.12 -48.68 22.20
C THR A 27 -12.77 -49.39 22.14
N LEU A 28 -12.73 -50.70 22.36
CA LEU A 28 -11.51 -51.50 22.29
C LEU A 28 -10.92 -51.49 20.88
N GLU A 29 -11.75 -51.62 19.85
CA GLU A 29 -11.33 -51.49 18.46
C GLU A 29 -10.73 -50.12 18.15
N GLN A 30 -11.31 -49.04 18.70
CA GLN A 30 -10.79 -47.69 18.51
C GLN A 30 -9.51 -47.39 19.31
N ARG A 31 -9.35 -47.91 20.53
CA ARG A 31 -8.18 -47.67 21.40
C ARG A 31 -6.88 -48.26 20.88
N TYR A 32 -6.99 -49.41 20.22
CA TYR A 32 -5.83 -50.15 19.71
C TYR A 32 -5.66 -50.05 18.20
N SER A 33 -6.55 -49.33 17.51
CA SER A 33 -6.41 -49.05 16.08
C SER A 33 -5.30 -48.05 15.81
N LEU A 34 -4.45 -48.34 14.81
CA LEU A 34 -3.41 -47.44 14.31
C LEU A 34 -3.99 -46.12 13.76
N ALA A 35 -5.25 -46.13 13.31
CA ALA A 35 -5.98 -44.97 12.80
C ALA A 35 -7.03 -44.46 13.79
N GLY A 36 -7.07 -45.01 15.01
CA GLY A 36 -8.03 -44.65 16.05
C GLY A 36 -7.77 -43.26 16.64
N ALA A 37 -8.81 -42.67 17.23
CA ALA A 37 -8.71 -41.37 17.90
C ALA A 37 -7.86 -41.42 19.18
N GLN A 38 -7.71 -42.61 19.78
CA GLN A 38 -6.93 -42.83 20.99
C GLN A 38 -5.71 -43.69 20.69
N LYS A 39 -4.55 -43.25 21.17
CA LYS A 39 -3.29 -43.98 21.02
C LYS A 39 -3.19 -45.06 22.09
N ASN A 40 -2.63 -46.22 21.73
CA ASN A 40 -2.38 -47.35 22.64
C ASN A 40 -1.17 -47.14 23.57
N TYR A 41 -0.62 -45.94 23.64
CA TYR A 41 0.48 -45.56 24.52
C TYR A 41 0.25 -44.18 25.11
N LEU A 42 0.69 -43.99 26.35
CA LEU A 42 0.68 -42.70 27.03
C LEU A 42 2.03 -42.01 26.78
N VAL A 43 2.02 -40.87 26.09
CA VAL A 43 3.23 -40.06 25.91
C VAL A 43 3.51 -39.33 27.22
N LEU A 44 4.50 -39.82 27.96
CA LEU A 44 5.03 -39.17 29.16
C LEU A 44 6.27 -38.37 28.81
N GLU A 45 6.10 -37.37 27.94
CA GLU A 45 7.14 -36.40 27.61
C GLU A 45 6.81 -35.05 28.23
N PRO A 46 7.79 -34.33 28.81
CA PRO A 46 7.59 -32.95 29.20
C PRO A 46 7.22 -32.14 27.96
N THR A 47 6.15 -31.35 28.02
CA THR A 47 5.67 -30.51 26.91
C THR A 47 6.72 -29.56 26.35
N ASP A 48 7.77 -29.28 27.14
CA ASP A 48 8.85 -28.36 26.81
C ASP A 48 10.15 -29.08 26.37
N GLY A 49 10.10 -30.37 26.03
CA GLY A 49 11.25 -31.11 25.50
C GLY A 49 12.30 -31.51 26.55
N GLY A 50 11.90 -31.66 27.81
CA GLY A 50 12.73 -32.25 28.86
C GLY A 50 13.76 -31.33 29.51
N THR A 51 13.78 -30.04 29.19
CA THR A 51 14.61 -29.09 29.94
C THR A 51 13.86 -28.55 31.14
N THR A 52 14.34 -28.85 32.35
CA THR A 52 13.79 -28.22 33.54
C THR A 52 14.09 -26.72 33.51
N ARG A 53 13.19 -25.89 34.06
CA ARG A 53 13.39 -24.43 34.16
C ARG A 53 14.76 -24.08 34.80
N ALA A 54 15.21 -24.91 35.74
CA ALA A 54 16.52 -24.84 36.38
C ALA A 54 17.71 -25.12 35.44
N GLU A 55 17.57 -25.99 34.44
CA GLU A 55 18.60 -26.26 33.42
C GLU A 55 18.68 -25.16 32.36
N ILE A 56 17.55 -24.54 32.02
CA ILE A 56 17.49 -23.34 31.16
C ILE A 56 18.18 -22.16 31.87
N GLU A 57 17.96 -21.98 33.17
CA GLU A 57 18.62 -20.94 33.98
C GLU A 57 20.12 -21.18 34.16
N LYS A 58 20.57 -22.43 34.32
CA LYS A 58 21.99 -22.79 34.39
C LYS A 58 22.72 -22.62 33.04
N SER A 59 22.07 -22.96 31.93
CA SER A 59 22.65 -22.81 30.59
C SER A 59 22.76 -21.34 30.14
N SER A 60 21.78 -20.51 30.51
CA SER A 60 21.81 -19.06 30.27
C SER A 60 22.89 -18.34 31.10
N HIS A 61 23.14 -18.74 32.35
CA HIS A 61 24.24 -18.23 33.17
C HIS A 61 25.64 -18.63 32.66
N ARG A 62 25.80 -19.82 32.09
CA ARG A 62 27.07 -20.24 31.47
C ARG A 62 27.35 -19.51 30.14
N ARG A 63 26.31 -19.20 29.37
CA ARG A 63 26.44 -18.40 28.13
C ARG A 63 26.72 -16.92 28.39
N SER A 64 26.22 -16.33 29.48
CA SER A 64 26.46 -14.91 29.79
C SER A 64 27.90 -14.63 30.23
N LYS A 65 28.50 -15.54 31.03
CA LYS A 65 29.89 -15.39 31.49
C LYS A 65 30.93 -15.52 30.37
N LYS A 66 30.68 -16.38 29.36
CA LYS A 66 31.58 -16.55 28.21
C LYS A 66 31.51 -15.37 27.22
N ARG A 67 30.34 -14.77 27.03
CA ARG A 67 30.18 -13.55 26.19
C ARG A 67 30.81 -12.30 26.82
N GLN A 68 30.82 -12.18 28.14
CA GLN A 68 31.42 -11.00 28.80
C GLN A 68 32.95 -10.96 28.72
N SER A 69 33.64 -12.11 28.67
CA SER A 69 35.10 -12.14 28.53
C SER A 69 35.56 -11.86 27.09
N GLU A 70 34.81 -12.32 26.08
CA GLU A 70 35.12 -12.03 24.67
C GLU A 70 34.82 -10.56 24.29
N PHE A 71 33.78 -9.95 24.88
CA PHE A 71 33.43 -8.54 24.61
C PHE A 71 34.42 -7.51 25.19
N LYS A 72 35.15 -7.84 26.26
CA LYS A 72 36.13 -6.91 26.86
C LYS A 72 37.41 -6.77 26.05
N ILE A 73 37.80 -7.81 25.30
CA ILE A 73 39.02 -7.79 24.47
C ILE A 73 38.76 -7.08 23.14
N PHE A 74 37.53 -7.16 22.60
CA PHE A 74 37.17 -6.46 21.36
C PHE A 74 36.73 -4.99 21.56
N GLY A 75 36.38 -4.60 22.79
CA GLY A 75 35.88 -3.25 23.11
C GLY A 75 36.93 -2.13 23.08
N SER A 76 38.23 -2.44 23.10
CA SER A 76 39.31 -1.43 23.05
C SER A 76 39.75 -1.06 21.64
N LEU A 77 39.31 -1.76 20.59
CA LEU A 77 39.67 -1.48 19.19
C LEU A 77 38.57 -0.78 18.38
N GLN A 78 37.42 -0.46 18.97
CA GLN A 78 36.29 0.18 18.27
C GLN A 78 35.77 1.43 18.99
N THR A 79 36.64 2.41 19.24
CA THR A 79 36.23 3.76 19.70
C THR A 79 36.29 4.82 18.61
N SER A 80 36.39 4.44 17.33
CA SER A 80 36.40 5.38 16.19
C SER A 80 35.18 5.30 15.26
N SER A 81 34.23 4.39 15.50
CA SER A 81 33.06 4.19 14.62
C SER A 81 31.73 4.69 15.20
N THR A 82 31.65 5.09 16.47
CA THR A 82 30.40 5.54 17.12
C THR A 82 30.10 7.03 16.95
N GLU A 83 31.05 7.86 16.52
CA GLU A 83 30.81 9.29 16.30
C GLU A 83 30.22 9.60 14.91
N LYS A 84 30.47 8.75 13.90
CA LYS A 84 29.93 8.96 12.54
C LYS A 84 28.43 8.68 12.38
N ALA A 85 27.78 8.09 13.39
CA ALA A 85 26.33 7.84 13.36
C ALA A 85 25.47 9.08 13.64
N ARG A 86 26.06 10.19 14.13
CA ARG A 86 25.34 11.41 14.50
C ARG A 86 25.19 12.44 13.38
N GLU A 87 25.83 12.21 12.23
CA GLU A 87 25.62 12.99 11.00
C GLU A 87 24.76 12.23 9.98
N ASN A 88 23.64 11.63 10.42
CA ASN A 88 22.59 11.29 9.47
C ASN A 88 21.95 12.59 8.97
N LYS A 89 22.53 13.16 7.90
CA LYS A 89 22.02 14.32 7.14
C LYS A 89 20.54 14.17 6.76
N HIS A 90 20.02 12.94 6.79
CA HIS A 90 18.64 12.56 6.48
C HIS A 90 17.98 11.82 7.66
N HIS A 91 17.67 12.54 8.74
CA HIS A 91 16.81 12.01 9.80
C HIS A 91 15.38 11.81 9.25
N PRO A 92 14.79 10.59 9.27
CA PRO A 92 13.48 10.32 8.66
C PRO A 92 12.36 11.23 9.18
N LEU A 93 12.36 11.54 10.49
CA LEU A 93 11.41 12.51 11.06
C LEU A 93 11.60 13.92 10.50
N LYS A 94 12.84 14.35 10.22
CA LYS A 94 13.11 15.64 9.61
C LYS A 94 12.55 15.69 8.19
N THR A 95 12.79 14.67 7.36
CA THR A 95 12.23 14.59 6.00
C THR A 95 10.69 14.61 6.03
N LYS A 96 10.05 13.85 6.93
CA LYS A 96 8.58 13.86 7.08
C LYS A 96 8.05 15.23 7.52
N ASN A 97 8.72 15.88 8.46
CA ASN A 97 8.34 17.20 8.95
C ASN A 97 8.52 18.29 7.88
N GLU A 98 9.61 18.22 7.12
CA GLU A 98 9.88 19.11 5.99
C GLU A 98 8.85 18.94 4.88
N PHE A 99 8.54 17.69 4.51
CA PHE A 99 7.49 17.40 3.54
C PHE A 99 6.13 17.91 4.03
N LYS A 100 5.77 17.65 5.29
CA LYS A 100 4.54 18.18 5.89
C LYS A 100 4.49 19.70 5.85
N ARG A 101 5.60 20.37 6.14
CA ARG A 101 5.72 21.83 6.07
C ARG A 101 5.53 22.34 4.65
N PHE A 102 6.16 21.69 3.67
CA PHE A 102 6.03 21.98 2.25
C PHE A 102 4.60 21.82 1.73
N ILE A 103 3.91 20.73 2.06
CA ILE A 103 2.52 20.50 1.66
C ILE A 103 1.61 21.58 2.27
N LYS A 104 1.76 21.86 3.58
CA LYS A 104 0.97 22.89 4.26
C LYS A 104 1.20 24.29 3.69
N SER A 105 2.45 24.66 3.42
CA SER A 105 2.76 25.97 2.85
C SER A 105 2.21 26.10 1.43
N SER A 106 2.33 25.06 0.61
CA SER A 106 1.83 25.04 -0.77
C SER A 106 0.31 25.19 -0.83
N LEU A 107 -0.43 24.41 -0.04
CA LEU A 107 -1.89 24.51 0.05
C LEU A 107 -2.35 25.88 0.58
N ALA A 108 -1.64 26.43 1.58
CA ALA A 108 -1.94 27.77 2.11
C ALA A 108 -1.71 28.87 1.06
N LEU A 109 -0.65 28.76 0.25
CA LEU A 109 -0.38 29.66 -0.86
C LEU A 109 -1.47 29.58 -1.94
N GLN A 110 -1.86 28.37 -2.36
CA GLN A 110 -2.96 28.17 -3.32
C GLN A 110 -4.28 28.76 -2.80
N ALA A 111 -4.61 28.54 -1.53
CA ALA A 111 -5.81 29.11 -0.90
C ALA A 111 -5.75 30.65 -0.79
N ALA A 112 -4.58 31.23 -0.52
CA ALA A 112 -4.39 32.68 -0.49
C ALA A 112 -4.54 33.30 -1.88
N VAL A 113 -3.96 32.68 -2.92
CA VAL A 113 -4.07 33.10 -4.32
C VAL A 113 -5.52 33.01 -4.81
N THR A 114 -6.18 31.88 -4.55
CA THR A 114 -7.60 31.68 -4.88
C THR A 114 -8.49 32.74 -4.24
N ARG A 115 -8.28 33.07 -2.95
CA ARG A 115 -9.03 34.14 -2.26
C ARG A 115 -8.77 35.51 -2.87
N LYS A 116 -7.53 35.83 -3.25
CA LYS A 116 -7.20 37.10 -3.91
C LYS A 116 -7.87 37.20 -5.28
N ILE A 117 -7.81 36.14 -6.09
CA ILE A 117 -8.48 36.09 -7.41
C ILE A 117 -9.99 36.25 -7.25
N LYS A 118 -10.63 35.55 -6.30
CA LYS A 118 -12.06 35.73 -5.99
C LYS A 118 -12.42 37.18 -5.66
N ARG A 119 -11.58 37.90 -4.90
CA ARG A 119 -11.81 39.33 -4.60
C ARG A 119 -11.67 40.22 -5.83
N ILE A 120 -10.71 39.93 -6.71
CA ILE A 120 -10.53 40.66 -7.96
C ILE A 120 -11.73 40.43 -8.88
N LEU A 121 -12.17 39.17 -9.02
CA LEU A 121 -13.32 38.80 -9.85
C LEU A 121 -14.62 39.42 -9.35
N LYS A 122 -14.79 39.57 -8.02
CA LYS A 122 -15.93 40.29 -7.43
C LYS A 122 -15.97 41.77 -7.83
N LYS A 123 -14.81 42.41 -8.03
CA LYS A 123 -14.72 43.81 -8.49
C LYS A 123 -14.83 43.93 -10.00
N ASN A 124 -14.17 43.04 -10.73
CA ASN A 124 -14.09 43.04 -12.20
C ASN A 124 -14.36 41.61 -12.72
N PRO A 125 -15.62 41.29 -13.10
CA PRO A 125 -15.99 39.95 -13.56
C PRO A 125 -15.22 39.45 -14.80
N HIS A 126 -14.81 40.35 -15.71
CA HIS A 126 -14.06 39.99 -16.94
C HIS A 126 -12.54 40.14 -16.78
N TYR A 127 -12.02 40.10 -15.56
CA TYR A 127 -10.57 40.20 -15.33
C TYR A 127 -9.80 38.99 -15.88
N LEU A 128 -10.38 37.79 -15.78
CA LEU A 128 -9.73 36.55 -16.21
C LEU A 128 -9.66 36.43 -17.74
N ASP A 129 -10.63 37.00 -18.48
CA ASP A 129 -10.64 36.98 -19.95
C ASP A 129 -9.47 37.77 -20.56
N LYS A 130 -8.91 38.73 -19.80
CA LYS A 130 -7.77 39.55 -20.22
C LYS A 130 -6.43 38.89 -19.93
N VAL A 131 -6.42 37.82 -19.13
CA VAL A 131 -5.21 37.13 -18.70
C VAL A 131 -5.06 35.87 -19.53
N ALA A 132 -4.07 35.86 -20.43
CA ALA A 132 -3.79 34.69 -21.27
C ALA A 132 -3.38 33.45 -20.46
N ASP A 133 -2.54 33.64 -19.42
CA ASP A 133 -2.13 32.56 -18.52
C ASP A 133 -2.08 33.07 -17.08
N LEU A 134 -2.82 32.40 -16.20
CA LEU A 134 -2.90 32.71 -14.78
C LEU A 134 -1.56 32.48 -14.05
N ALA A 135 -0.65 31.67 -14.62
CA ALA A 135 0.68 31.42 -14.11
C ALA A 135 1.61 32.63 -14.20
N SER A 136 1.38 33.51 -15.18
CA SER A 136 2.19 34.70 -15.42
C SER A 136 2.06 35.74 -14.31
N LEU A 137 0.96 35.70 -13.54
CA LEU A 137 0.74 36.63 -12.45
C LEU A 137 1.79 36.46 -11.36
N SER A 138 2.30 37.58 -10.85
CA SER A 138 3.30 37.63 -9.78
C SER A 138 2.89 36.83 -8.54
N MET A 139 1.58 36.73 -8.26
CA MET A 139 1.03 35.98 -7.14
C MET A 139 1.09 34.45 -7.32
N CYS A 140 1.11 33.95 -8.56
CA CYS A 140 1.11 32.52 -8.89
C CYS A 140 2.52 31.95 -9.06
N LYS A 141 3.56 32.79 -9.12
CA LYS A 141 4.97 32.37 -9.33
C LYS A 141 5.48 31.34 -8.31
N LYS A 142 4.96 31.36 -7.08
CA LYS A 142 5.36 30.43 -6.00
C LYS A 142 4.59 29.11 -6.02
N ILE A 143 3.57 28.97 -6.86
CA ILE A 143 2.75 27.76 -6.96
C ILE A 143 3.45 26.79 -7.91
N LEU A 144 3.50 25.51 -7.52
CA LEU A 144 3.98 24.43 -8.37
C LEU A 144 3.29 24.47 -9.73
N LYS A 145 4.10 24.42 -10.77
CA LYS A 145 3.67 24.37 -12.16
C LYS A 145 3.56 22.91 -12.57
N PHE A 146 2.59 22.60 -13.42
CA PHE A 146 2.41 21.23 -13.91
C PHE A 146 3.52 20.88 -14.91
N GLU A 147 3.93 21.87 -15.68
CA GLU A 147 4.94 21.83 -16.73
C GLU A 147 6.29 21.33 -16.18
N ASP A 148 6.62 21.67 -14.93
CA ASP A 148 7.84 21.22 -14.25
C ASP A 148 7.87 19.69 -14.02
N PHE A 149 6.72 19.00 -14.07
CA PHE A 149 6.60 17.56 -13.82
C PHE A 149 6.32 16.74 -15.09
N VAL A 150 6.20 17.37 -16.25
CA VAL A 150 5.93 16.68 -17.53
C VAL A 150 7.07 15.72 -17.88
N GLU A 151 8.32 16.11 -17.65
CA GLU A 151 9.48 15.23 -17.87
C GLU A 151 9.45 13.99 -16.96
N MET A 152 8.94 14.13 -15.74
CA MET A 152 8.77 13.00 -14.83
C MET A 152 7.70 12.02 -15.35
N ASN A 153 6.63 12.54 -15.96
CA ASN A 153 5.63 11.70 -16.61
C ASN A 153 6.18 11.01 -17.86
N ARG A 154 6.96 11.71 -18.68
CA ARG A 154 7.64 11.12 -19.83
C ARG A 154 8.54 9.95 -19.43
N LEU A 155 9.32 10.11 -18.36
CA LEU A 155 10.15 9.04 -17.81
C LEU A 155 9.30 7.84 -17.35
N TRP A 156 8.19 8.10 -16.68
CA TRP A 156 7.26 7.05 -16.25
C TRP A 156 6.62 6.31 -17.43
N ASN A 157 6.24 7.02 -18.51
CA ASN A 157 5.70 6.41 -19.73
C ASN A 157 6.72 5.46 -20.39
N SER A 158 7.99 5.87 -20.49
CA SER A 158 9.05 4.99 -21.01
C SER A 158 9.27 3.75 -20.13
N TYR A 159 9.25 3.93 -18.81
CA TYR A 159 9.35 2.82 -17.86
C TYR A 159 8.19 1.83 -18.01
N ILE A 160 6.95 2.30 -18.04
CA ILE A 160 5.79 1.41 -18.10
C ILE A 160 5.70 0.71 -19.46
N GLN A 161 6.07 1.38 -20.55
CA GLN A 161 6.18 0.76 -21.87
C GLN A 161 7.15 -0.42 -21.84
N GLU A 162 8.31 -0.28 -21.19
CA GLU A 162 9.27 -1.38 -21.04
C GLU A 162 8.71 -2.53 -20.17
N VAL A 163 8.01 -2.21 -19.08
CA VAL A 163 7.39 -3.21 -18.20
C VAL A 163 6.32 -4.03 -18.93
N VAL A 164 5.54 -3.40 -19.79
CA VAL A 164 4.41 -4.04 -20.48
C VAL A 164 4.87 -4.69 -21.79
N LYS A 165 6.02 -4.28 -22.36
CA LYS A 165 6.59 -4.81 -23.61
C LYS A 165 6.62 -6.35 -23.65
N GLY A 166 6.28 -6.90 -24.81
CA GLY A 166 6.33 -8.34 -25.08
C GLY A 166 5.24 -9.17 -24.38
N THR A 167 4.22 -8.53 -23.80
CA THR A 167 3.12 -9.23 -23.10
C THR A 167 1.78 -8.89 -23.72
N GLU A 168 1.23 -9.79 -24.53
CA GLU A 168 -0.09 -9.56 -25.17
C GLU A 168 -1.27 -9.86 -24.22
N ASN A 169 -1.03 -10.55 -23.11
CA ASN A 169 -2.07 -10.92 -22.16
C ASN A 169 -2.38 -9.78 -21.18
N MET A 170 -3.57 -9.21 -21.30
CA MET A 170 -4.10 -8.14 -20.43
C MET A 170 -4.06 -8.49 -18.94
N MET A 171 -4.24 -9.76 -18.57
CA MET A 171 -4.19 -10.20 -17.17
C MET A 171 -2.77 -10.13 -16.60
N THR A 172 -1.77 -10.49 -17.39
CA THR A 172 -0.35 -10.36 -17.01
C THR A 172 0.04 -8.90 -16.91
N ILE A 173 -0.42 -8.05 -17.82
CA ILE A 173 -0.21 -6.60 -17.78
C ILE A 173 -0.80 -6.00 -16.49
N SER A 174 -2.06 -6.31 -16.20
CA SER A 174 -2.75 -5.84 -14.99
C SER A 174 -2.01 -6.26 -13.71
N THR A 175 -1.47 -7.49 -13.71
CA THR A 175 -0.67 -8.00 -12.58
C THR A 175 0.64 -7.22 -12.43
N ARG A 176 1.37 -6.97 -13.52
CA ARG A 176 2.58 -6.15 -13.49
C ARG A 176 2.28 -4.74 -13.00
N LEU A 177 1.27 -4.09 -13.58
CA LEU A 177 0.82 -2.76 -13.20
C LEU A 177 0.45 -2.64 -11.72
N SER A 178 -0.16 -3.68 -11.14
CA SER A 178 -0.50 -3.70 -9.69
C SER A 178 0.73 -3.60 -8.78
N THR A 179 1.88 -4.10 -9.24
CA THR A 179 3.16 -4.08 -8.52
C THR A 179 4.05 -2.89 -8.86
N CYS A 180 3.78 -2.20 -9.97
CA CYS A 180 4.57 -1.07 -10.44
C CYS A 180 4.47 0.16 -9.55
N GLU A 181 5.47 1.03 -9.67
CA GLU A 181 5.45 2.37 -9.08
C GLU A 181 4.58 3.31 -9.93
N LEU A 182 3.75 4.11 -9.26
CA LEU A 182 2.82 5.05 -9.88
C LEU A 182 3.29 6.51 -9.75
N ILE A 183 4.42 6.78 -9.09
CA ILE A 183 4.99 8.13 -9.03
C ILE A 183 5.46 8.52 -10.43
N GLY A 184 4.97 9.65 -10.94
CA GLY A 184 5.15 10.06 -12.33
C GLY A 184 3.98 9.71 -13.25
N ALA A 185 3.06 8.84 -12.83
CA ALA A 185 1.91 8.50 -13.65
C ALA A 185 0.89 9.66 -13.70
N LEU A 186 0.34 9.91 -14.89
CA LEU A 186 -0.80 10.81 -15.08
C LEU A 186 -2.08 10.04 -14.77
N ILE A 187 -2.83 10.48 -13.76
CA ILE A 187 -4.09 9.83 -13.36
C ILE A 187 -5.26 10.79 -13.48
N GLU A 188 -6.44 10.22 -13.72
CA GLU A 188 -7.73 10.90 -13.66
C GLU A 188 -8.62 10.25 -12.59
N VAL A 189 -9.34 11.04 -11.82
CA VAL A 189 -10.38 10.50 -10.91
C VAL A 189 -11.68 10.30 -11.67
N THR A 190 -12.07 9.05 -11.93
CA THR A 190 -13.36 8.74 -12.58
C THR A 190 -14.51 8.76 -11.58
N HIS A 191 -14.29 8.19 -10.39
CA HIS A 191 -15.29 8.08 -9.34
C HIS A 191 -14.70 8.45 -7.98
N SER A 192 -15.48 9.14 -7.15
CA SER A 192 -15.12 9.44 -5.78
C SER A 192 -16.36 9.59 -4.91
N GLY A 193 -16.30 9.14 -3.66
CA GLY A 193 -17.30 9.49 -2.65
C GLY A 193 -17.42 11.00 -2.41
N CYS A 194 -16.41 11.79 -2.79
CA CYS A 194 -16.46 13.25 -2.82
C CYS A 194 -16.59 13.74 -4.27
N VAL A 195 -17.78 14.25 -4.63
CA VAL A 195 -18.10 14.71 -5.99
C VAL A 195 -17.09 15.73 -6.52
N ASP A 196 -16.57 16.61 -5.65
CA ASP A 196 -15.56 17.60 -6.03
C ASP A 196 -14.28 16.96 -6.59
N ASN A 197 -13.96 15.71 -6.23
CA ASN A 197 -12.77 15.01 -6.70
C ASN A 197 -12.93 14.41 -8.10
N VAL A 198 -14.16 14.19 -8.56
CA VAL A 198 -14.44 13.58 -9.86
C VAL A 198 -13.95 14.50 -11.00
N GLY A 199 -13.31 13.90 -12.00
CA GLY A 199 -12.71 14.60 -13.14
C GLY A 199 -11.40 15.30 -12.83
N LYS A 200 -10.88 15.25 -11.60
CA LYS A 200 -9.55 15.81 -11.31
C LYS A 200 -8.47 14.95 -11.97
N GLN A 201 -7.65 15.58 -12.80
CA GLN A 201 -6.47 14.97 -13.41
C GLN A 201 -5.18 15.53 -12.80
N GLY A 202 -4.10 14.75 -12.86
CA GLY A 202 -2.76 15.23 -12.54
C GLY A 202 -1.70 14.15 -12.42
N ILE A 203 -0.45 14.58 -12.39
CA ILE A 203 0.72 13.70 -12.26
C ILE A 203 0.96 13.41 -10.77
N ILE A 204 1.10 12.12 -10.41
CA ILE A 204 1.43 11.71 -9.04
C ILE A 204 2.87 12.13 -8.73
N ILE A 205 3.06 12.98 -7.72
CA ILE A 205 4.39 13.35 -7.22
C ILE A 205 4.79 12.55 -5.98
N TRP A 206 3.80 12.04 -5.24
CA TRP A 206 4.05 11.25 -4.06
C TRP A 206 2.85 10.37 -3.71
N GLU A 207 3.15 9.14 -3.34
CA GLU A 207 2.17 8.16 -2.90
C GLU A 207 2.32 7.90 -1.39
N SER A 208 1.22 8.04 -0.66
CA SER A 208 1.09 7.51 0.69
C SER A 208 0.30 6.22 0.73
N GLN A 209 0.16 5.65 1.92
CA GLN A 209 -0.76 4.53 2.12
C GLN A 209 -2.19 4.90 1.71
N HIS A 210 -2.68 6.09 2.08
CA HIS A 210 -4.10 6.43 1.93
C HIS A 210 -4.42 7.51 0.89
N ASN A 211 -3.41 8.23 0.42
CA ASN A 211 -3.59 9.41 -0.42
C ASN A 211 -2.57 9.45 -1.54
N PHE A 212 -2.97 10.01 -2.67
CA PHE A 212 -2.08 10.50 -3.71
C PHE A 212 -1.92 12.01 -3.60
N ALA A 213 -0.67 12.48 -3.61
CA ALA A 213 -0.37 13.87 -3.89
C ALA A 213 -0.14 13.99 -5.41
N ILE A 214 -1.03 14.72 -6.07
CA ILE A 214 -0.95 14.99 -7.51
C ILE A 214 -0.69 16.46 -7.76
N VAL A 215 -0.07 16.78 -8.89
CA VAL A 215 -0.01 18.13 -9.43
C VAL A 215 -1.02 18.23 -10.56
N SER A 216 -1.98 19.13 -10.40
CA SER A 216 -3.06 19.36 -11.36
C SER A 216 -2.58 20.26 -12.50
N PRO A 217 -2.87 19.91 -13.77
CA PRO A 217 -2.65 20.83 -14.89
C PRO A 217 -3.52 22.07 -14.75
N ARG A 218 -3.07 23.16 -15.39
CA ARG A 218 -3.80 24.43 -15.48
C ARG A 218 -4.50 24.48 -16.82
N SER A 219 -5.79 24.78 -16.81
CA SER A 219 -6.62 25.10 -17.99
C SER A 219 -6.67 24.12 -19.17
N ASP A 220 -6.00 22.97 -19.15
CA ASP A 220 -5.95 22.06 -20.30
C ASP A 220 -6.60 20.67 -20.10
N ASN A 221 -7.46 20.37 -21.07
CA ASN A 221 -7.73 19.10 -21.79
C ASN A 221 -8.84 18.12 -21.39
N TRP A 222 -9.11 17.77 -20.12
CA TRP A 222 -10.17 16.75 -19.89
C TRP A 222 -11.59 17.25 -20.15
N LYS A 223 -11.89 18.50 -19.77
CA LYS A 223 -13.22 19.08 -20.03
C LYS A 223 -13.40 19.51 -21.48
N SER A 224 -12.32 19.57 -22.26
CA SER A 224 -12.34 19.94 -23.69
C SER A 224 -13.07 18.88 -24.53
N GLU A 225 -13.03 17.61 -24.12
CA GLU A 225 -13.73 16.49 -24.77
C GLU A 225 -15.25 16.49 -24.48
N ILE A 226 -15.69 17.21 -23.44
CA ILE A 226 -17.11 17.48 -23.18
C ILE A 226 -17.54 18.61 -24.13
N GLY A 227 -17.67 18.28 -25.40
CA GLY A 227 -18.00 19.23 -26.47
C GLY A 227 -19.36 19.91 -26.28
N LEU A 228 -19.34 21.26 -26.40
CA LEU A 228 -20.35 22.19 -26.96
C LEU A 228 -20.30 23.57 -26.26
N LEU A 229 -19.75 23.67 -25.05
CA LEU A 229 -19.62 24.90 -24.29
C LEU A 229 -18.22 24.97 -23.67
N LYS A 230 -17.56 26.14 -23.70
CA LYS A 230 -16.30 26.37 -22.99
C LYS A 230 -16.46 25.85 -21.55
N PRO A 231 -15.73 24.80 -21.14
CA PRO A 231 -15.99 24.21 -19.85
C PRO A 231 -15.66 25.21 -18.74
N ASN A 232 -16.61 25.38 -17.81
CA ASN A 232 -16.40 26.26 -16.67
C ASN A 232 -15.36 25.64 -15.74
N TYR A 233 -14.16 26.22 -15.73
CA TYR A 233 -13.12 25.86 -14.78
C TYR A 233 -13.36 26.56 -13.44
N SER A 234 -13.24 25.81 -12.35
CA SER A 234 -13.19 26.41 -11.02
C SER A 234 -11.91 27.23 -10.90
N ILE A 235 -11.94 28.31 -10.11
CA ILE A 235 -10.77 29.15 -9.85
C ILE A 235 -9.60 28.29 -9.31
N SER A 236 -9.90 27.25 -8.53
CA SER A 236 -8.87 26.32 -8.04
C SER A 236 -8.26 25.45 -9.13
N GLU A 237 -8.99 25.15 -10.21
CA GLU A 237 -8.49 24.41 -11.37
C GLU A 237 -7.63 25.31 -12.25
N MET A 238 -8.06 26.55 -12.47
CA MET A 238 -7.29 27.55 -13.22
C MET A 238 -5.95 27.88 -12.56
N VAL A 239 -5.92 27.92 -11.22
CA VAL A 239 -4.68 28.14 -10.45
C VAL A 239 -3.77 26.89 -10.45
N GLY A 240 -4.35 25.69 -10.56
CA GLY A 240 -3.64 24.41 -10.51
C GLY A 240 -2.86 24.20 -9.21
N GLY A 241 -1.74 23.49 -9.33
CA GLY A 241 -0.83 23.17 -8.22
C GLY A 241 -1.13 21.83 -7.56
N ILE A 242 -0.69 21.65 -6.32
CA ILE A 242 -0.80 20.37 -5.62
C ILE A 242 -2.22 20.11 -5.11
N LYS A 243 -2.67 18.85 -5.23
CA LYS A 243 -3.92 18.34 -4.65
C LYS A 243 -3.64 17.01 -3.96
N LEU A 244 -4.27 16.79 -2.80
CA LEU A 244 -4.25 15.50 -2.13
C LEU A 244 -5.59 14.83 -2.33
N ILE A 245 -5.57 13.62 -2.90
CA ILE A 245 -6.76 12.82 -3.16
C ILE A 245 -6.68 11.56 -2.31
N ASN A 246 -7.75 11.28 -1.57
CA ASN A 246 -7.86 10.05 -0.81
C ASN A 246 -8.10 8.88 -1.77
N LYS A 247 -7.42 7.76 -1.51
CA LYS A 247 -7.59 6.50 -2.24
C LYS A 247 -8.85 5.75 -1.82
N GLN A 248 -9.34 6.00 -0.60
CA GLN A 248 -10.56 5.39 -0.13
C GLN A 248 -11.77 5.94 -0.90
N ASP A 249 -12.67 5.04 -1.30
CA ASP A 249 -13.88 5.34 -2.06
C ASP A 249 -13.57 6.13 -3.35
N THR A 250 -12.44 5.86 -4.00
CA THR A 250 -12.05 6.47 -5.29
C THR A 250 -11.59 5.47 -6.33
N ARG A 251 -11.85 5.80 -7.60
CA ARG A 251 -11.33 5.10 -8.77
C ARG A 251 -10.51 6.05 -9.62
N PHE A 252 -9.39 5.54 -10.12
CA PHE A 252 -8.46 6.30 -10.93
C PHE A 252 -8.33 5.66 -12.30
N LYS A 253 -8.45 6.44 -13.36
CA LYS A 253 -8.11 6.04 -14.71
C LYS A 253 -6.65 6.37 -15.00
N LEU A 254 -5.97 5.44 -15.64
CA LEU A 254 -4.59 5.51 -16.08
C LEU A 254 -4.52 5.09 -17.55
N SER A 255 -4.02 5.96 -18.42
CA SER A 255 -3.88 5.67 -19.85
C SER A 255 -2.42 5.31 -20.15
N ILE A 256 -2.21 4.21 -20.86
CA ILE A 256 -0.89 3.73 -21.25
C ILE A 256 -0.87 3.52 -22.76
N ASP A 257 0.15 4.06 -23.42
CA ASP A 257 0.40 3.81 -24.84
C ASP A 257 0.90 2.37 -25.04
N TRP A 258 0.19 1.63 -25.88
CA TRP A 258 0.39 0.22 -26.18
C TRP A 258 0.51 -0.01 -27.69
N GLY A 259 1.65 -0.53 -28.12
CA GLY A 259 1.92 -0.82 -29.52
C GLY A 259 3.41 -0.73 -29.83
N SER A 260 3.95 -1.74 -30.51
CA SER A 260 5.39 -1.90 -30.75
C SER A 260 5.86 -1.42 -32.14
N SER A 261 5.09 -0.60 -32.85
CA SER A 261 5.48 -0.08 -34.18
C SER A 261 4.74 1.22 -34.51
N ASP A 262 5.41 2.14 -35.20
CA ASP A 262 5.01 3.53 -35.52
C ASP A 262 3.66 3.72 -36.26
N GLU A 263 2.91 2.65 -36.55
CA GLU A 263 1.66 2.72 -37.34
C GLU A 263 0.38 2.34 -36.58
N ASN A 264 0.43 1.83 -35.34
CA ASN A 264 -0.77 1.51 -34.55
C ASN A 264 -0.52 1.71 -33.03
N SER A 265 -0.33 2.95 -32.60
CA SER A 265 -0.35 3.31 -31.17
C SER A 265 -1.78 3.18 -30.64
N GLN A 266 -2.08 2.08 -29.95
CA GLN A 266 -3.33 1.91 -29.23
C GLN A 266 -3.16 2.44 -27.81
N VAL A 267 -4.10 3.25 -27.32
CA VAL A 267 -4.11 3.67 -25.92
C VAL A 267 -4.96 2.69 -25.14
N ILE A 268 -4.40 2.07 -24.10
CA ILE A 268 -5.13 1.22 -23.18
C ILE A 268 -5.41 1.99 -21.90
N ASP A 269 -6.69 2.06 -21.55
CA ASP A 269 -7.15 2.65 -20.31
C ASP A 269 -7.30 1.58 -19.23
N PHE A 270 -6.59 1.77 -18.12
CA PHE A 270 -6.70 0.96 -16.91
C PHE A 270 -7.46 1.72 -15.84
N GLU A 271 -8.36 1.03 -15.14
CA GLU A 271 -9.00 1.56 -13.94
C GLU A 271 -8.38 0.94 -12.69
N ILE A 272 -7.93 1.80 -11.77
CA ILE A 272 -7.34 1.45 -10.49
C ILE A 272 -8.34 1.75 -9.38
N ILE A 273 -8.69 0.73 -8.61
CA ILE A 273 -9.57 0.84 -7.45
C ILE A 273 -8.73 1.26 -6.24
N GLY A 274 -8.95 2.48 -5.73
CA GLY A 274 -8.13 3.06 -4.68
C GLY A 274 -8.20 2.30 -3.34
N ASP A 275 -9.35 1.74 -2.98
CA ASP A 275 -9.54 0.88 -1.80
C ASP A 275 -8.58 -0.32 -1.78
N ARG A 276 -8.25 -0.86 -2.96
CA ARG A 276 -7.32 -1.98 -3.12
C ARG A 276 -5.85 -1.52 -3.17
N LEU A 277 -5.61 -0.22 -3.32
CA LEU A 277 -4.30 0.39 -3.49
C LEU A 277 -3.79 1.10 -2.23
N MET A 278 -4.29 0.71 -1.05
CA MET A 278 -3.94 1.31 0.24
C MET A 278 -2.52 0.94 0.74
N VAL A 279 -1.80 0.13 -0.02
CA VAL A 279 -0.41 -0.26 0.22
C VAL A 279 0.47 0.54 -0.75
N ARG A 280 1.54 1.16 -0.22
CA ARG A 280 2.50 1.93 -1.03
C ARG A 280 3.17 1.05 -2.08
N SER A 281 3.56 1.60 -3.22
CA SER A 281 4.20 0.87 -4.33
C SER A 281 5.32 -0.06 -3.88
N ILE A 282 6.27 0.43 -3.09
CA ILE A 282 7.40 -0.37 -2.58
C ILE A 282 6.97 -1.55 -1.70
N ASP A 283 5.86 -1.40 -0.97
CA ASP A 283 5.35 -2.43 -0.09
C ASP A 283 4.46 -3.43 -0.86
N ARG A 284 3.97 -3.10 -2.07
CA ARG A 284 3.07 -3.97 -2.86
C ARG A 284 3.79 -5.17 -3.44
N ALA A 285 4.97 -4.96 -4.03
CA ALA A 285 5.70 -6.01 -4.75
C ALA A 285 6.04 -7.24 -3.89
N ASN A 286 6.33 -7.04 -2.60
CA ASN A 286 6.77 -8.11 -1.69
C ASN A 286 5.68 -8.58 -0.71
N LYS A 287 4.47 -8.02 -0.78
CA LYS A 287 3.42 -8.31 0.20
C LYS A 287 2.54 -9.47 -0.25
N LYS A 288 2.33 -10.44 0.64
CA LYS A 288 1.31 -11.47 0.49
C LYS A 288 -0.07 -10.87 0.78
N PHE A 289 -0.85 -10.63 -0.26
CA PHE A 289 -2.22 -10.11 -0.12
C PHE A 289 -3.16 -11.21 0.38
N LYS A 290 -4.03 -10.85 1.33
CA LYS A 290 -5.15 -11.69 1.78
C LYS A 290 -6.41 -11.25 1.06
N ASN A 291 -7.30 -12.20 0.80
CA ASN A 291 -8.61 -11.84 0.28
C ASN A 291 -9.39 -11.08 1.36
N HIS A 292 -9.83 -9.86 1.03
CA HIS A 292 -10.64 -9.01 1.91
C HIS A 292 -11.93 -8.67 1.18
N SER A 293 -13.06 -8.74 1.90
CA SER A 293 -14.33 -8.18 1.43
C SER A 293 -14.16 -6.69 1.22
N VAL A 294 -14.45 -6.20 0.02
CA VAL A 294 -14.45 -4.76 -0.28
C VAL A 294 -15.86 -4.32 -0.53
N LYS A 295 -16.16 -3.12 -0.01
CA LYS A 295 -17.39 -2.43 -0.34
C LYS A 295 -17.17 -1.85 -1.72
N ASP A 296 -17.89 -2.37 -2.71
CA ASP A 296 -17.85 -1.73 -4.02
C ASP A 296 -18.41 -0.32 -3.89
N ILE A 297 -17.67 0.64 -4.45
CA ILE A 297 -18.20 1.97 -4.71
C ILE A 297 -19.38 1.76 -5.64
N LYS A 298 -20.60 1.98 -5.15
CA LYS A 298 -21.81 1.89 -5.96
C LYS A 298 -21.66 2.84 -7.14
N LEU A 299 -21.83 2.29 -8.34
CA LEU A 299 -22.00 3.06 -9.58
C LEU A 299 -23.21 3.99 -9.46
#